data_AF-A0A0Q9XTJ1-F1
#
_entry.id   AF-A0A0Q9XTJ1-F1
#
_cell.length_a   1.000
_cell.length_b   1.000
_cell.length_c   1.000
_cell.angle_alpha   90.00
_cell.angle_beta   90.00
_cell.angle_gamma   90.00
#
_symmetry.space_group_name_H-M   'P 1'
#
loop_
_entity.id
_entity.type
_entity.pdbx_description
1 polymer ?
#
loop_
_entity_poly.entity_id
_entity_poly.type
_entity_poly.pdbx_seq_one_letter_code
_entity_poly.pdbx_strand_id
1 'polypeptide(L)'
;MNIGQFLHGLIKENSRKSEFPRVTIQDFLRSFYDIGIDPILPVFALEGDKPKITSIAILQDDKYVGERPADEILFFNLLKTPIKDKWLEVTIPMAPFEQYIEKEVNIHQRKEVLHTAFNILKTKSRTTLIDKENLHFETKLSLEVDLFELSEKVLLEKPEVVKLIEKEVEKKLTAQYEEILEQLQEQNAGRILLDMELYIGLTKRMEN
;
A
#
# COMPACT_ATOMS: atom_id res chain seq x y z
N MET A 1 -17.05 -1.96 31.05
CA MET A 1 -16.51 -2.19 29.69
C MET A 1 -15.12 -2.80 29.86
N ASN A 2 -14.89 -4.02 29.36
CA ASN A 2 -13.59 -4.70 29.47
C ASN A 2 -12.69 -4.24 28.32
N ILE A 3 -11.39 -4.01 28.57
CA ILE A 3 -10.38 -3.65 27.55
C ILE A 3 -10.45 -4.57 26.32
N GLY A 4 -10.73 -5.86 26.49
CA GLY A 4 -10.91 -6.79 25.37
C GLY A 4 -12.14 -6.49 24.49
N GLN A 5 -13.26 -6.08 25.09
CA GLN A 5 -14.46 -5.65 24.35
C GLN A 5 -14.27 -4.27 23.71
N PHE A 6 -13.51 -3.40 24.38
CA PHE A 6 -13.11 -2.10 23.87
C PHE A 6 -12.25 -2.27 22.61
N LEU A 7 -11.13 -3.02 22.68
CA LEU A 7 -10.27 -3.36 21.54
C LEU A 7 -11.03 -4.05 20.40
N HIS A 8 -11.92 -5.00 20.72
CA HIS A 8 -12.75 -5.67 19.72
C HIS A 8 -13.69 -4.68 19.00
N GLY A 9 -14.24 -3.71 19.73
CA GLY A 9 -15.02 -2.61 19.17
C GLY A 9 -14.20 -1.75 18.21
N LEU A 10 -12.96 -1.38 18.58
CA LEU A 10 -12.09 -0.54 17.76
C LEU A 10 -11.80 -1.16 16.39
N ILE A 11 -11.59 -2.48 16.36
CA ILE A 11 -11.28 -3.23 15.13
C ILE A 11 -12.53 -3.38 14.28
N LYS A 12 -13.68 -3.65 14.90
CA LYS A 12 -14.95 -3.79 14.19
C LYS A 12 -15.35 -2.48 13.52
N GLU A 13 -15.10 -1.32 14.13
CA GLU A 13 -15.46 -0.03 13.54
C GLU A 13 -14.53 0.38 12.38
N ASN A 14 -13.21 0.18 12.53
CA ASN A 14 -12.27 0.39 11.43
C ASN A 14 -12.46 -0.61 10.26
N SER A 15 -13.11 -1.76 10.51
CA SER A 15 -13.48 -2.73 9.46
C SER A 15 -14.73 -2.37 8.63
N ARG A 16 -15.54 -1.40 9.09
CA ARG A 16 -16.81 -1.01 8.44
C ARG A 16 -16.67 0.16 7.47
N LYS A 17 -15.59 0.94 7.55
CA LYS A 17 -15.19 1.87 6.48
C LYS A 17 -14.35 1.07 5.48
N SER A 18 -14.67 1.16 4.20
CA SER A 18 -14.13 0.35 3.10
C SER A 18 -12.63 0.54 2.81
N GLU A 19 -11.85 1.15 3.70
CA GLU A 19 -10.50 1.66 3.43
C GLU A 19 -9.38 1.00 4.23
N PHE A 20 -9.66 0.20 5.28
CA PHE A 20 -8.60 -0.31 6.17
C PHE A 20 -8.61 -1.85 6.36
N PRO A 21 -7.44 -2.48 6.59
CA PRO A 21 -7.29 -3.94 6.61
C PRO A 21 -8.03 -4.60 7.79
N ARG A 22 -8.53 -5.82 7.56
CA ARG A 22 -8.96 -6.71 8.65
C ARG A 22 -7.71 -7.30 9.29
N VAL A 23 -7.10 -6.56 10.22
CA VAL A 23 -6.15 -7.15 11.17
C VAL A 23 -6.95 -7.49 12.42
N THR A 24 -7.19 -8.77 12.68
CA THR A 24 -7.84 -9.19 13.93
C THR A 24 -6.81 -9.16 15.07
N ILE A 25 -7.24 -9.08 16.34
CA ILE A 25 -6.37 -9.29 17.51
C ILE A 25 -5.59 -10.60 17.39
N GLN A 26 -6.19 -11.62 16.77
CA GLN A 26 -5.55 -12.92 16.58
C GLN A 26 -4.40 -12.85 15.57
N ASP A 27 -4.53 -12.03 14.52
CA ASP A 27 -3.46 -11.79 13.55
C ASP A 27 -2.32 -10.96 14.16
N PHE A 28 -2.68 -9.91 14.92
CA PHE A 28 -1.72 -9.09 15.66
C PHE A 28 -0.95 -9.89 16.72
N LEU A 29 -1.65 -10.66 17.57
CA LEU A 29 -1.01 -11.47 18.60
C LEU A 29 -0.14 -12.56 17.99
N ARG A 30 -0.55 -13.16 16.86
CA ARG A 30 0.29 -14.13 16.15
C ARG A 30 1.61 -13.50 15.70
N SER A 31 1.55 -12.31 15.09
CA SER A 31 2.76 -11.59 14.67
C SER A 31 3.59 -11.01 15.82
N PHE A 32 2.98 -10.72 16.98
CA PHE A 32 3.67 -10.25 18.19
C PHE A 32 4.49 -11.35 18.88
N TYR A 33 4.13 -12.63 18.71
CA TYR A 33 4.84 -13.77 19.31
C TYR A 33 5.74 -14.54 18.33
N ASP A 34 5.89 -14.06 17.09
CA ASP A 34 6.83 -14.65 16.13
C ASP A 34 8.26 -14.17 16.43
N ILE A 35 9.14 -15.12 16.76
CA ILE A 35 10.52 -14.85 17.21
C ILE A 35 11.35 -14.29 16.04
N GLY A 36 11.98 -13.13 16.27
CA GLY A 36 13.00 -12.56 15.35
C GLY A 36 12.49 -11.58 14.31
N ILE A 37 11.26 -11.06 14.46
CA ILE A 37 10.70 -9.98 13.64
C ILE A 37 10.41 -8.81 14.58
N ASP A 38 11.07 -7.66 14.41
CA ASP A 38 10.69 -6.45 15.14
C ASP A 38 9.25 -6.08 14.75
N PRO A 39 8.30 -6.08 15.70
CA PRO A 39 6.90 -5.86 15.40
C PRO A 39 6.67 -4.38 15.10
N ILE A 40 5.96 -4.08 14.02
CA ILE A 40 5.33 -2.78 13.82
C ILE A 40 3.93 -2.84 14.48
N LEU A 41 3.58 -1.88 15.33
CA LEU A 41 2.30 -1.89 16.06
C LEU A 41 1.39 -0.74 15.61
N PRO A 42 0.12 -0.97 15.25
CA PRO A 42 -0.80 0.14 15.01
C PRO A 42 -1.05 0.93 16.31
N VAL A 43 -0.94 2.25 16.23
CA VAL A 43 -1.30 3.18 17.29
C VAL A 43 -2.74 3.62 17.08
N PHE A 44 -3.54 3.53 18.14
CA PHE A 44 -4.94 3.93 18.11
C PHE A 44 -5.14 5.21 18.91
N ALA A 45 -5.89 6.16 18.35
CA ALA A 45 -6.42 7.31 19.09
C ALA A 45 -7.94 7.37 18.98
N LEU A 46 -8.55 8.13 19.88
CA LEU A 46 -9.96 8.46 19.82
C LEU A 46 -10.12 9.77 19.03
N GLU A 47 -10.83 9.71 17.91
CA GLU A 47 -11.29 10.88 17.17
C GLU A 47 -12.78 11.08 17.51
N GLY A 48 -13.05 11.90 18.52
CA GLY A 48 -14.35 11.93 19.20
C GLY A 48 -14.59 10.64 20.01
N ASP A 49 -15.73 9.99 19.81
CA ASP A 49 -16.03 8.68 20.43
C ASP A 49 -15.60 7.50 19.54
N LYS A 50 -14.96 7.77 18.41
CA LYS A 50 -14.60 6.76 17.41
C LYS A 50 -13.12 6.45 17.45
N PRO A 51 -12.75 5.17 17.61
CA PRO A 51 -11.36 4.76 17.60
C PRO A 51 -10.83 4.63 16.18
N LYS A 52 -9.64 5.19 15.95
CA LYS A 52 -9.00 5.25 14.64
C LYS A 52 -7.54 4.88 14.77
N ILE A 53 -7.02 4.14 13.79
CA ILE A 53 -5.57 3.95 13.66
C ILE A 53 -4.98 5.27 13.20
N THR A 54 -4.10 5.85 14.01
CA THR A 54 -3.46 7.15 13.72
C THR A 54 -2.08 7.01 13.12
N SER A 55 -1.35 5.96 13.51
CA SER A 55 0.04 5.75 13.11
C SER A 55 0.45 4.30 13.32
N ILE A 56 1.68 3.97 12.94
CA ILE A 56 2.35 2.69 13.14
C ILE A 56 3.56 2.96 14.02
N ALA A 57 3.58 2.43 15.24
CA ALA A 57 4.76 2.43 16.09
C ALA A 57 5.82 1.49 15.51
N ILE A 58 7.03 2.01 15.36
CA ILE A 58 8.23 1.26 15.03
C ILE A 58 8.93 0.87 16.32
N LEU A 59 9.23 -0.41 16.45
CA LEU A 59 9.98 -0.94 17.59
C LEU A 59 11.32 -1.48 17.14
N GLN A 60 12.31 -1.34 18.02
CA GLN A 60 13.62 -1.97 17.94
C GLN A 60 13.97 -2.51 19.32
N ASP A 61 14.32 -3.80 19.43
CA ASP A 61 14.59 -4.47 20.71
C ASP A 61 13.48 -4.23 21.76
N ASP A 62 12.21 -4.39 21.34
CA ASP A 62 11.00 -4.15 22.13
C ASP A 62 10.82 -2.70 22.65
N LYS A 63 11.58 -1.72 22.11
CA LYS A 63 11.44 -0.30 22.47
C LYS A 63 10.85 0.50 21.34
N TYR A 64 9.95 1.40 21.68
CA TYR A 64 9.42 2.41 20.76
C TYR A 64 10.55 3.34 20.30
N VAL A 65 10.79 3.40 18.98
CA VAL A 65 11.81 4.27 18.38
C VAL A 65 11.22 5.35 17.47
N GLY A 66 9.94 5.23 17.10
CA GLY A 66 9.25 6.23 16.29
C GLY A 66 7.88 5.78 15.82
N GLU A 67 7.26 6.63 15.01
CA GLU A 67 5.96 6.38 14.40
C GLU A 67 6.00 6.63 12.89
N ARG A 68 5.16 5.89 12.17
CA ARG A 68 4.89 6.08 10.74
C ARG A 68 3.42 6.42 10.51
N PRO A 69 3.11 7.14 9.42
CA PRO A 69 1.73 7.34 8.97
C PRO A 69 0.94 6.02 8.82
N ALA A 70 -0.35 6.03 9.19
CA ALA A 70 -1.20 4.83 9.17
C ALA A 70 -1.53 4.30 7.76
N ASP A 71 -1.45 5.15 6.74
CA ASP A 71 -1.61 4.80 5.34
C ASP A 71 -0.50 3.87 4.83
N GLU A 72 0.66 3.83 5.50
CA GLU A 72 1.74 2.89 5.17
C GLU A 72 1.46 1.44 5.57
N ILE A 73 0.44 1.20 6.40
CA ILE A 73 0.06 -0.15 6.84
C ILE A 73 -0.20 -1.06 5.64
N LEU A 74 -0.78 -0.52 4.57
CA LEU A 74 -1.01 -1.27 3.34
C LEU A 74 0.32 -1.80 2.77
N PHE A 75 1.34 -0.95 2.67
CA PHE A 75 2.66 -1.30 2.14
C PHE A 75 3.33 -2.42 2.94
N PHE A 76 3.27 -2.37 4.27
CA PHE A 76 3.78 -3.45 5.10
C PHE A 76 3.01 -4.76 4.92
N ASN A 77 1.67 -4.68 4.81
CA ASN A 77 0.85 -5.87 4.61
C ASN A 77 1.09 -6.53 3.26
N LEU A 78 1.31 -5.75 2.20
CA LEU A 78 1.58 -6.26 0.85
C LEU A 78 2.81 -7.19 0.80
N LEU A 79 3.82 -6.93 1.65
CA LEU A 79 5.02 -7.75 1.74
C LEU A 79 4.84 -9.00 2.60
N LYS A 80 3.96 -8.96 3.60
CA LYS A 80 3.83 -10.00 4.64
C LYS A 80 2.73 -11.02 4.37
N THR A 81 1.61 -10.59 3.77
CA THR A 81 0.41 -11.44 3.66
C THR A 81 -0.28 -11.25 2.31
N PRO A 82 -0.91 -12.30 1.75
CA PRO A 82 -1.78 -12.15 0.60
C PRO A 82 -2.94 -11.18 0.90
N ILE A 83 -3.14 -10.20 0.02
CA ILE A 83 -4.21 -9.21 0.09
C ILE A 83 -5.16 -9.38 -1.11
N LYS A 84 -6.45 -9.11 -0.88
CA LYS A 84 -7.50 -8.99 -1.90
C LYS A 84 -8.60 -8.04 -1.43
N ASP A 85 -9.39 -7.54 -2.36
CA ASP A 85 -10.56 -6.68 -2.13
C ASP A 85 -10.20 -5.43 -1.31
N LYS A 86 -9.10 -4.77 -1.71
CA LYS A 86 -8.56 -3.57 -1.06
C LYS A 86 -8.24 -2.49 -2.07
N TRP A 87 -8.53 -1.25 -1.69
CA TRP A 87 -8.19 -0.08 -2.47
C TRP A 87 -6.69 0.22 -2.37
N LEU A 88 -6.09 0.49 -3.52
CA LEU A 88 -4.76 1.03 -3.68
C LEU A 88 -4.89 2.32 -4.48
N GLU A 89 -4.58 3.45 -3.86
CA GLU A 89 -4.58 4.75 -4.50
C GLU A 89 -3.15 5.16 -4.82
N VAL A 90 -2.91 5.52 -6.08
CA VAL A 90 -1.58 5.93 -6.54
C VAL A 90 -1.72 7.19 -7.37
N THR A 91 -0.87 8.17 -7.07
CA THR A 91 -0.75 9.40 -7.85
C THR A 91 0.51 9.32 -8.71
N ILE A 92 0.33 9.34 -10.03
CA ILE A 92 1.40 9.22 -11.04
C ILE A 92 1.48 10.51 -11.88
N PRO A 93 2.64 10.83 -12.49
CA PRO A 93 2.77 12.04 -13.30
C PRO A 93 1.85 12.02 -14.52
N MET A 94 1.24 13.16 -14.86
CA MET A 94 0.37 13.27 -16.05
C MET A 94 1.17 13.39 -17.36
N ALA A 95 2.42 13.87 -17.29
CA ALA A 95 3.25 14.16 -18.46
C ALA A 95 3.37 13.00 -19.48
N PRO A 96 3.55 11.72 -19.08
CA PRO A 96 3.60 10.59 -20.03
C PRO A 96 2.27 10.34 -20.77
N PHE A 97 1.16 10.82 -20.22
CA PHE A 97 -0.20 10.55 -20.71
C PHE A 97 -0.76 11.66 -21.61
N GLU A 98 -0.07 12.79 -21.78
CA GLU A 98 -0.60 13.97 -22.48
C GLU A 98 -1.12 13.68 -23.90
N GLN A 99 -0.42 12.82 -24.64
CA GLN A 99 -0.80 12.42 -26.00
C GLN A 99 -1.97 11.41 -26.05
N TYR A 100 -2.36 10.88 -24.90
CA TYR A 100 -3.40 9.86 -24.74
C TYR A 100 -4.64 10.40 -24.01
N ILE A 101 -4.72 11.72 -23.80
CA ILE A 101 -5.91 12.37 -23.24
C ILE A 101 -7.00 12.46 -24.32
N GLU A 102 -8.24 12.18 -23.97
CA GLU A 102 -9.38 12.43 -24.85
C GLU A 102 -9.50 13.91 -25.20
N LYS A 103 -9.67 14.24 -26.49
CA LYS A 103 -9.61 15.60 -27.04
C LYS A 103 -10.68 16.57 -26.50
N GLU A 104 -11.64 16.09 -25.72
CA GLU A 104 -12.73 16.88 -25.14
C GLU A 104 -12.38 17.52 -23.79
N VAL A 105 -11.20 17.25 -23.21
CA VAL A 105 -10.78 17.89 -21.96
C VAL A 105 -10.26 19.30 -22.25
N ASN A 106 -10.89 20.32 -21.65
CA ASN A 106 -10.49 21.73 -21.78
C ASN A 106 -8.98 21.90 -21.53
N ILE A 107 -8.25 22.34 -22.56
CA ILE A 107 -6.79 22.46 -22.62
C ILE A 107 -6.22 23.39 -21.52
N HIS A 108 -7.06 24.20 -20.90
CA HIS A 108 -6.72 25.20 -19.88
C HIS A 108 -6.70 24.68 -18.43
N GLN A 109 -6.98 23.39 -18.18
CA GLN A 109 -6.97 22.79 -16.83
C GLN A 109 -6.22 21.45 -16.79
N ARG A 110 -5.11 21.30 -17.54
CA ARG A 110 -4.30 20.07 -17.45
C ARG A 110 -3.71 19.92 -16.06
N LYS A 111 -4.12 18.89 -15.34
CA LYS A 111 -3.52 18.50 -14.06
C LYS A 111 -2.10 18.01 -14.27
N GLU A 112 -1.23 18.30 -13.32
CA GLU A 112 0.16 17.82 -13.32
C GLU A 112 0.25 16.32 -12.97
N VAL A 113 -0.79 15.80 -12.33
CA VAL A 113 -0.86 14.43 -11.83
C VAL A 113 -2.14 13.73 -12.27
N LEU A 114 -2.03 12.42 -12.42
CA LEU A 114 -3.12 11.49 -12.62
C LEU A 114 -3.33 10.73 -11.31
N HIS A 115 -4.49 10.92 -10.68
CA HIS A 115 -4.89 10.10 -9.55
C HIS A 115 -5.55 8.82 -10.07
N THR A 116 -5.14 7.70 -9.52
CA THR A 116 -5.61 6.37 -9.91
C THR A 116 -6.08 5.62 -8.67
N ALA A 117 -7.18 4.89 -8.79
CA ALA A 117 -7.68 4.01 -7.76
C ALA A 117 -7.82 2.59 -8.31
N PHE A 118 -7.25 1.62 -7.60
CA PHE A 118 -7.23 0.21 -7.98
C PHE A 118 -7.87 -0.66 -6.92
N ASN A 119 -8.62 -1.68 -7.32
CA ASN A 119 -9.00 -2.77 -6.44
C ASN A 119 -7.99 -3.91 -6.57
N ILE A 120 -7.34 -4.28 -5.47
CA ILE A 120 -6.40 -5.41 -5.43
C ILE A 120 -7.18 -6.71 -5.55
N LEU A 121 -6.90 -7.49 -6.60
CA LEU A 121 -7.47 -8.81 -6.79
C LEU A 121 -6.64 -9.88 -6.08
N LYS A 122 -5.31 -9.73 -6.16
CA LYS A 122 -4.37 -10.72 -5.63
C LYS A 122 -2.98 -10.12 -5.42
N THR A 123 -2.27 -10.61 -4.41
CA THR A 123 -0.86 -10.29 -4.20
C THR A 123 -0.03 -11.54 -3.99
N LYS A 124 1.25 -11.46 -4.38
CA LYS A 124 2.28 -12.44 -4.05
C LYS A 124 3.55 -11.70 -3.70
N SER A 125 4.13 -12.02 -2.54
CA SER A 125 5.42 -11.49 -2.10
C SER A 125 6.39 -12.63 -1.87
N ARG A 126 7.65 -12.45 -2.27
CA ARG A 126 8.74 -13.37 -1.98
C ARG A 126 10.01 -12.59 -1.66
N THR A 127 10.57 -12.80 -0.48
CA THR A 127 11.85 -12.25 -0.05
C THR A 127 12.94 -13.32 -0.04
N THR A 128 14.10 -12.99 -0.59
CA THR A 128 15.28 -13.87 -0.66
C THR A 128 16.52 -13.14 -0.18
N LEU A 129 17.31 -13.77 0.69
CA LEU A 129 18.63 -13.28 1.08
C LEU A 129 19.60 -13.49 -0.09
N ILE A 130 20.08 -12.39 -0.67
CA ILE A 130 21.00 -12.40 -1.82
C ILE A 130 22.45 -12.15 -1.42
N ASP A 131 22.68 -11.50 -0.27
CA ASP A 131 24.01 -11.30 0.31
C ASP A 131 23.95 -11.53 1.82
N LYS A 132 24.61 -12.60 2.28
CA LYS A 132 24.64 -12.97 3.69
C LYS A 132 25.56 -12.08 4.53
N GLU A 133 26.64 -11.57 3.95
CA GLU A 133 27.63 -10.78 4.69
C GLU A 133 27.10 -9.39 5.01
N ASN A 134 26.42 -8.77 4.05
CA ASN A 134 25.83 -7.43 4.20
C ASN A 134 24.33 -7.46 4.54
N LEU A 135 23.76 -8.66 4.78
CA LEU A 135 22.33 -8.87 5.03
C LEU A 135 21.44 -8.19 3.97
N HIS A 136 21.79 -8.33 2.69
CA HIS A 136 20.95 -7.80 1.61
C HIS A 136 19.87 -8.80 1.21
N PHE A 137 18.65 -8.32 1.18
CA PHE A 137 17.48 -9.06 0.76
C PHE A 137 16.95 -8.49 -0.54
N GLU A 138 16.53 -9.35 -1.46
CA GLU A 138 15.72 -9.01 -2.63
C GLU A 138 14.29 -9.44 -2.35
N THR A 139 13.33 -8.53 -2.51
CA THR A 139 11.91 -8.84 -2.38
C THR A 139 11.20 -8.58 -3.70
N LYS A 140 10.50 -9.61 -4.20
CA LYS A 140 9.65 -9.53 -5.39
C LYS A 140 8.19 -9.45 -4.99
N LEU A 141 7.54 -8.34 -5.33
CA LEU A 141 6.11 -8.13 -5.08
C LEU A 141 5.35 -8.12 -6.40
N SER A 142 4.44 -9.07 -6.56
CA SER A 142 3.51 -9.13 -7.68
C SER A 142 2.10 -8.74 -7.24
N LEU A 143 1.51 -7.80 -7.96
CA LEU A 143 0.17 -7.27 -7.71
C LEU A 143 -0.71 -7.52 -8.93
N GLU A 144 -1.87 -8.13 -8.73
CA GLU A 144 -2.94 -8.23 -9.72
C GLU A 144 -4.04 -7.27 -9.26
N VAL A 145 -4.36 -6.26 -10.08
CA VAL A 145 -5.28 -5.19 -9.71
C VAL A 145 -6.26 -4.88 -10.82
N ASP A 146 -7.46 -4.43 -10.46
CA ASP A 146 -8.42 -3.84 -11.40
C ASP A 146 -8.38 -2.31 -11.27
N LEU A 147 -8.20 -1.61 -12.38
CA LEU A 147 -8.33 -0.16 -12.41
C LEU A 147 -9.80 0.24 -12.26
N PHE A 148 -10.10 0.99 -11.20
CA PHE A 148 -11.46 1.41 -10.87
C PHE A 148 -11.74 2.85 -11.29
N GLU A 149 -10.83 3.77 -10.97
CA GLU A 149 -11.02 5.19 -11.26
C GLU A 149 -9.73 5.88 -11.72
N LEU A 150 -9.90 6.87 -12.61
CA LEU A 150 -8.89 7.81 -13.05
C LEU A 150 -9.42 9.23 -12.90
N SER A 151 -8.60 10.15 -12.41
CA SER A 151 -9.00 11.56 -12.32
C SER A 151 -9.10 12.28 -13.67
N GLU A 152 -8.58 11.67 -14.75
CA GLU A 152 -8.59 12.19 -16.12
C GLU A 152 -8.92 11.09 -17.12
N LYS A 153 -9.58 11.46 -18.22
CA LYS A 153 -9.93 10.52 -19.30
C LYS A 153 -8.73 10.25 -20.21
N VAL A 154 -8.05 9.14 -19.92
CA VAL A 154 -6.95 8.61 -20.74
C VAL A 154 -7.48 7.43 -21.57
N LEU A 155 -7.00 7.29 -22.81
CA LEU A 155 -7.42 6.26 -23.78
C LEU A 155 -6.99 4.83 -23.36
N LEU A 156 -7.70 4.25 -22.38
CA LEU A 156 -7.45 2.91 -21.83
C LEU A 156 -7.66 1.77 -22.85
N GLU A 157 -8.35 2.03 -23.97
CA GLU A 157 -8.50 1.05 -25.06
C GLU A 157 -7.16 0.71 -25.73
N LYS A 158 -6.13 1.54 -25.54
CA LYS A 158 -4.81 1.33 -26.11
C LYS A 158 -3.95 0.50 -25.15
N PRO A 159 -3.47 -0.69 -25.55
CA PRO A 159 -2.62 -1.52 -24.69
C PRO A 159 -1.33 -0.84 -24.22
N GLU A 160 -0.79 0.08 -25.03
CA GLU A 160 0.38 0.89 -24.67
C GLU A 160 0.12 1.84 -23.48
N VAL A 161 -1.11 2.36 -23.34
CA VAL A 161 -1.51 3.23 -22.23
C VAL A 161 -1.60 2.43 -20.95
N VAL A 162 -2.19 1.23 -21.01
CA VAL A 162 -2.28 0.33 -19.85
C VAL A 162 -0.90 -0.02 -19.33
N LYS A 163 0.01 -0.44 -20.22
CA LYS A 163 1.42 -0.71 -19.86
C LYS A 163 2.15 0.51 -19.30
N LEU A 164 1.80 1.70 -19.77
CA LEU A 164 2.37 2.94 -19.25
C LEU A 164 1.87 3.24 -17.83
N ILE A 165 0.57 3.01 -17.55
CA ILE A 165 0.03 3.10 -16.18
C ILE A 165 0.73 2.06 -15.29
N GLU A 166 0.84 0.80 -15.73
CA GLU A 166 1.56 -0.25 -14.99
C GLU A 166 2.96 0.21 -14.59
N LYS A 167 3.73 0.71 -15.56
CA LYS A 167 5.10 1.16 -15.36
C LYS A 167 5.21 2.37 -14.41
N GLU A 168 4.37 3.39 -14.58
CA GLU A 168 4.43 4.58 -13.72
C GLU A 168 3.96 4.28 -12.29
N VAL A 169 2.98 3.38 -12.13
CA VAL A 169 2.54 2.90 -10.81
C VAL A 169 3.61 2.05 -10.15
N GLU A 170 4.21 1.10 -10.87
CA GLU A 170 5.34 0.29 -10.38
C GLU A 170 6.46 1.20 -9.89
N LYS A 171 6.90 2.15 -10.71
CA LYS A 171 7.92 3.13 -10.35
C LYS A 171 7.54 3.92 -9.09
N LYS A 172 6.28 4.37 -8.96
CA LYS A 172 5.81 5.14 -7.82
C LYS A 172 5.80 4.31 -6.53
N LEU A 173 5.32 3.07 -6.60
CA LEU A 173 5.28 2.16 -5.45
C LEU A 173 6.69 1.76 -5.02
N THR A 174 7.59 1.44 -5.96
CA THR A 174 9.00 1.15 -5.65
C THR A 174 9.65 2.33 -4.94
N ALA A 175 9.48 3.55 -5.44
CA ALA A 175 10.02 4.75 -4.79
C ALA A 175 9.46 4.97 -3.38
N GLN A 176 8.15 4.73 -3.16
CA GLN A 176 7.55 4.83 -1.83
C GLN A 176 8.11 3.78 -0.87
N TYR A 177 8.32 2.56 -1.35
CA TYR A 177 8.96 1.52 -0.56
C TYR A 177 10.43 1.83 -0.23
N GLU A 178 11.20 2.35 -1.19
CA GLU A 178 12.57 2.79 -0.98
C GLU A 178 12.63 3.88 0.11
N GLU A 179 11.72 4.85 0.06
CA GLU A 179 11.60 5.90 1.09
C GLU A 179 11.26 5.32 2.47
N ILE A 180 10.27 4.42 2.55
CA ILE A 180 9.91 3.74 3.81
C ILE A 180 11.12 2.97 4.35
N LEU A 181 11.84 2.23 3.51
CA LEU A 181 12.99 1.44 3.91
C LEU A 181 14.19 2.30 4.34
N GLU A 182 14.45 3.41 3.65
CA GLU A 182 15.51 4.36 4.02
C GLU A 182 15.21 4.96 5.40
N GLN A 183 13.97 5.37 5.65
CA GLN A 183 13.55 5.92 6.93
C GLN A 183 13.58 4.89 8.07
N LEU A 184 13.32 3.61 7.78
CA LEU A 184 13.52 2.52 8.75
C LEU A 184 15.02 2.24 8.98
N GLN A 185 15.86 2.37 7.95
CA GLN A 185 17.31 2.18 8.05
C GLN A 185 17.99 3.29 8.86
N GLU A 186 17.56 4.54 8.72
CA GLU A 186 17.99 5.65 9.58
C GLU A 186 17.69 5.38 11.07
N GLN A 187 16.70 4.54 11.35
CA GLN A 187 16.33 4.06 12.68
C GLN A 187 17.06 2.75 13.07
N ASN A 188 18.15 2.40 12.36
CA ASN A 188 18.98 1.19 12.52
C ASN A 188 18.30 -0.14 12.15
N ALA A 189 17.35 -0.16 11.21
CA ALA A 189 16.87 -1.40 10.57
C ALA A 189 17.70 -1.76 9.32
N GLY A 190 17.83 -3.04 8.94
CA GLY A 190 18.71 -3.49 7.84
C GLY A 190 18.32 -3.01 6.41
N ARG A 191 19.17 -3.32 5.41
CA ARG A 191 18.98 -2.90 4.00
C ARG A 191 18.26 -3.94 3.13
N ILE A 192 17.17 -3.53 2.49
CA ILE A 192 16.33 -4.38 1.61
C ILE A 192 16.25 -3.74 0.21
N LEU A 193 16.39 -4.55 -0.85
CA LEU A 193 16.12 -4.18 -2.24
C LEU A 193 14.74 -4.71 -2.66
N LEU A 194 13.97 -3.89 -3.39
CA LEU A 194 12.60 -4.18 -3.78
C LEU A 194 12.40 -4.10 -5.29
N ASP A 195 12.00 -5.23 -5.87
CA ASP A 195 11.53 -5.33 -7.26
C ASP A 195 10.01 -5.55 -7.26
N MET A 196 9.30 -4.80 -8.07
CA MET A 196 7.83 -4.88 -8.17
C MET A 196 7.42 -5.25 -9.58
N GLU A 197 6.43 -6.14 -9.72
CA GLU A 197 5.77 -6.46 -10.99
C GLU A 197 4.27 -6.24 -10.83
N LEU A 198 3.70 -5.33 -11.62
CA LEU A 198 2.28 -4.99 -11.56
C LEU A 198 1.54 -5.50 -12.80
N TYR A 199 0.40 -6.16 -12.57
CA TYR A 199 -0.55 -6.58 -13.61
C TYR A 199 -1.86 -5.83 -13.42
N ILE A 200 -2.26 -5.04 -14.42
CA ILE A 200 -3.54 -4.32 -14.42
C ILE A 200 -4.55 -5.06 -15.30
N GLY A 201 -5.58 -5.62 -14.65
CA GLY A 201 -6.81 -6.07 -15.29
C GLY A 201 -7.71 -4.89 -15.63
N LEU A 202 -8.20 -4.85 -16.87
CA LEU A 202 -9.25 -3.92 -17.28
C LEU A 202 -10.53 -4.70 -17.50
N THR A 203 -11.40 -4.68 -16.50
CA THR A 203 -12.79 -5.10 -16.68
C THR A 203 -13.65 -3.85 -16.80
N LYS A 204 -13.90 -3.40 -18.04
CA LYS A 204 -14.90 -2.35 -18.31
C LYS A 204 -16.26 -2.93 -17.91
N ARG A 205 -16.72 -2.67 -16.69
CA ARG A 205 -18.13 -2.87 -16.34
C ARG A 205 -18.90 -1.84 -17.16
N MET A 206 -19.39 -2.28 -18.31
CA MET A 206 -20.47 -1.62 -19.01
C MET A 206 -21.66 -1.67 -18.06
N GLU A 207 -21.88 -0.59 -17.32
CA GLU A 207 -23.18 -0.33 -16.70
C GLU A 207 -24.19 -0.25 -17.86
N ASN A 208 -25.10 -1.23 -17.90
CA ASN A 208 -26.37 -1.12 -18.61
C ASN A 208 -27.42 -0.57 -17.67
#